data_AF-A0AA97L2W3-F1
#
_entry.id   AF-A0AA97L2W3-F1
#
_cell.length_a   1.000
_cell.length_b   1.000
_cell.length_c   1.000
_cell.angle_alpha   90.00
_cell.angle_beta   90.00
_cell.angle_gamma   90.00
#
_symmetry.space_group_name_H-M   'P 1'
#
loop_
_entity.id
_entity.type
_entity.pdbx_description
1 polymer ?
#
loop_
_entity_poly.entity_id
_entity_poly.type
_entity_poly.pdbx_seq_one_letter_code
_entity_poly.pdbx_strand_id
1 'polypeptide(L)'
;MPCVADWLNCPLSIVQDIFAQNNSDPEWEKKVTEYFREKLKENNATNWVPSLNDVPLHYLKPSSLVKFRCMIQDMFDPEFYMNIYETIDTHTKSHVMHFGKYRDIAECGPHQEIDLNPSHVVTAERQTFYCVPVPGESAWVKEAYSSMSQARVCPSTSYTPSRQKRSYEEDEDMELHPSKQREQHLGSIADIHGSGEPKRLETEASATHQMINCSPPLDLNFPLPGEKGPACLVKMYGNWDNFKVNDVLEVCGILSVDPVLNILNNEDRENSSSPVESMDCMDTVEEQRVHSPPASLVPRIHVILAQKLQHINPLLPACLNEEESKSFVSSFMSELSPVRAELLGFLTHAFLGDSLAAEYLILHLISTVYARRDVLPLGKFTINLSGCPRNSAFTEHLYRIIQQLVPASYRLQMTIENMNCLQLKPHKDYTANRLVSGVLQLASNTSLVIDETLLEQGQLDTRGVHNVSALGHLITWQKVDYDFSYHQMEFPCNINVLITSEGRSLLPSDCQVHLQPQLIPPNMEEHMNSLLTAVLPSILNKFRIYLSLLRLLDYSISDEVTKAVEDDFVEMRKNDPESISADDLHRTLLIARFLSLSAGQTTLSRERWLRAKQLETLRKARLQQQKSVNGNEL
;
A
#
# COMPACT_ATOMS: atom_id res chain seq x y z
N MET A 1 -3.87 -12.51 -43.17
CA MET A 1 -3.60 -12.56 -41.73
C MET A 1 -3.16 -11.17 -41.32
N PRO A 2 -3.98 -10.39 -40.60
CA PRO A 2 -3.56 -9.07 -40.14
C PRO A 2 -2.50 -9.26 -39.06
N CYS A 3 -1.41 -8.49 -39.12
CA CYS A 3 -0.38 -8.46 -38.07
C CYS A 3 -1.04 -8.29 -36.71
N VAL A 4 -0.67 -9.13 -35.74
CA VAL A 4 -1.09 -8.97 -34.34
C VAL A 4 -0.62 -7.57 -33.91
N ALA A 5 -1.53 -6.61 -33.81
CA ALA A 5 -1.21 -5.26 -33.38
C ALA A 5 -0.53 -5.34 -32.01
N ASP A 6 0.64 -4.71 -31.87
CA ASP A 6 1.48 -4.77 -30.67
C ASP A 6 0.90 -3.85 -29.58
N TRP A 7 -0.29 -4.21 -29.08
CA TRP A 7 -1.12 -3.43 -28.15
C TRP A 7 -0.44 -3.16 -26.80
N LEU A 8 0.57 -3.97 -26.45
CA LEU A 8 1.38 -3.81 -25.24
C LEU A 8 2.46 -2.74 -25.43
N ASN A 9 3.19 -2.75 -26.56
CA ASN A 9 4.34 -1.88 -26.76
C ASN A 9 4.00 -0.54 -27.43
N CYS A 10 2.89 -0.48 -28.17
CA CYS A 10 2.41 0.71 -28.88
C CYS A 10 0.89 0.90 -28.72
N PRO A 11 0.35 1.08 -27.50
CA PRO A 11 -1.07 1.34 -27.28
C PRO A 11 -1.57 2.62 -27.98
N LEU A 12 -0.71 3.64 -28.10
CA LEU A 12 -1.08 4.92 -28.72
C LEU A 12 -1.45 4.80 -30.21
N SER A 13 -0.85 3.89 -30.97
CA SER A 13 -1.20 3.71 -32.38
C SER A 13 -2.61 3.14 -32.54
N ILE A 14 -3.04 2.27 -31.63
CA ILE A 14 -4.41 1.72 -31.62
C ILE A 14 -5.42 2.83 -31.28
N VAL A 15 -5.08 3.68 -30.31
CA VAL A 15 -5.92 4.85 -29.98
C VAL A 15 -6.04 5.78 -31.19
N GLN A 16 -4.95 5.99 -31.92
CA GLN A 16 -4.94 6.79 -33.15
C GLN A 16 -5.79 6.18 -34.26
N ASP A 17 -5.72 4.85 -34.46
CA ASP A 17 -6.54 4.14 -35.44
C ASP A 17 -8.05 4.26 -35.11
N ILE A 18 -8.41 4.12 -33.83
CA ILE A 18 -9.81 4.27 -33.36
C ILE A 18 -10.28 5.73 -33.51
N PHE A 19 -9.39 6.70 -33.24
CA PHE A 19 -9.69 8.12 -33.43
C PHE A 19 -9.94 8.45 -34.90
N ALA A 20 -9.07 7.99 -35.80
CA ALA A 20 -9.19 8.22 -37.24
C ALA A 20 -10.48 7.60 -37.84
N GLN A 21 -10.94 6.47 -37.29
CA GLN A 21 -12.18 5.82 -37.75
C GLN A 21 -13.47 6.55 -37.32
N ASN A 22 -13.43 7.34 -36.25
CA ASN A 22 -14.62 7.96 -35.65
C ASN A 22 -14.74 9.47 -35.96
N ASN A 23 -13.91 10.05 -36.83
CA ASN A 23 -14.00 11.46 -37.27
C ASN A 23 -14.23 12.47 -36.11
N SER A 24 -13.55 12.30 -34.98
CA SER A 24 -13.63 13.17 -33.79
C SER A 24 -14.93 13.09 -32.94
N ASP A 25 -15.81 12.10 -33.13
CA ASP A 25 -16.98 11.93 -32.25
C ASP A 25 -16.58 11.51 -30.82
N PRO A 26 -17.10 12.15 -29.75
CA PRO A 26 -16.68 11.89 -28.36
C PRO A 26 -16.92 10.43 -27.88
N GLU A 27 -17.66 9.63 -28.65
CA GLU A 27 -17.86 8.20 -28.41
C GLU A 27 -16.58 7.37 -28.63
N TRP A 28 -15.59 7.89 -29.35
CA TRP A 28 -14.30 7.20 -29.56
C TRP A 28 -13.62 6.84 -28.24
N GLU A 29 -13.76 7.67 -27.20
CA GLU A 29 -13.16 7.46 -25.88
C GLU A 29 -13.73 6.23 -25.16
N LYS A 30 -15.04 6.01 -25.28
CA LYS A 30 -15.72 4.83 -24.71
C LYS A 30 -15.29 3.57 -25.45
N LYS A 31 -15.22 3.63 -26.78
CA LYS A 31 -14.76 2.51 -27.63
C LYS A 31 -13.31 2.10 -27.31
N VAL A 32 -12.42 3.06 -27.05
CA VAL A 32 -11.05 2.78 -26.60
C VAL A 32 -11.07 2.03 -25.27
N THR A 33 -11.83 2.52 -24.29
CA THR A 33 -11.93 1.92 -22.96
C THR A 33 -12.51 0.50 -23.02
N GLU A 34 -13.53 0.28 -23.86
CA GLU A 34 -14.16 -1.03 -24.10
C GLU A 34 -13.19 -1.99 -24.80
N TYR A 35 -12.47 -1.54 -25.83
CA TYR A 35 -11.48 -2.34 -26.53
C TYR A 35 -10.39 -2.88 -25.57
N PHE A 36 -9.79 -2.01 -24.76
CA PHE A 36 -8.79 -2.44 -23.79
C PHE A 36 -9.39 -3.32 -22.69
N ARG A 37 -10.64 -3.07 -22.28
CA ARG A 37 -11.34 -3.90 -21.29
C ARG A 37 -11.58 -5.32 -21.80
N GLU A 38 -12.06 -5.47 -23.04
CA GLU A 38 -12.27 -6.77 -23.66
C GLU A 38 -10.94 -7.51 -23.87
N LYS A 39 -9.92 -6.81 -24.37
CA LYS A 39 -8.59 -7.41 -24.59
C LYS A 39 -7.91 -7.88 -23.32
N LEU A 40 -8.07 -7.16 -22.21
CA LEU A 40 -7.50 -7.58 -20.92
C LEU A 40 -8.25 -8.78 -20.31
N LYS A 41 -9.56 -8.88 -20.55
CA LYS A 41 -10.37 -10.05 -20.15
C LYS A 41 -10.07 -11.28 -21.01
N GLU A 42 -9.78 -11.09 -22.29
CA GLU A 42 -9.45 -12.16 -23.21
C GLU A 42 -8.13 -12.86 -22.77
N ASN A 43 -8.17 -14.18 -22.57
CA ASN A 43 -7.01 -15.05 -22.29
C ASN A 43 -6.17 -14.69 -21.05
N ASN A 44 -6.72 -14.01 -20.04
CA ASN A 44 -5.95 -13.51 -18.89
C ASN A 44 -4.76 -12.63 -19.30
N ALA A 45 -4.91 -11.85 -20.38
CA ALA A 45 -3.87 -10.97 -20.90
C ALA A 45 -3.41 -9.91 -19.89
N THR A 46 -4.17 -9.65 -18.82
CA THR A 46 -3.73 -8.87 -17.65
C THR A 46 -2.40 -9.34 -17.06
N ASN A 47 -2.10 -10.65 -17.12
CA ASN A 47 -0.83 -11.21 -16.62
C ASN A 47 0.35 -10.93 -17.55
N TRP A 48 0.10 -10.53 -18.80
CA TRP A 48 1.12 -10.22 -19.79
C TRP A 48 1.55 -8.75 -19.73
N VAL A 49 0.72 -7.90 -19.12
CA VAL A 49 1.04 -6.47 -18.93
C VAL A 49 2.10 -6.33 -17.83
N PRO A 50 3.22 -5.64 -18.10
CA PRO A 50 4.26 -5.42 -17.10
C PRO A 50 3.74 -4.56 -15.94
N SER A 51 4.11 -4.95 -14.72
CA SER A 51 3.74 -4.27 -13.48
C SER A 51 4.86 -3.34 -13.03
N LEU A 52 4.53 -2.07 -12.78
CA LEU A 52 5.49 -1.08 -12.27
C LEU A 52 5.98 -1.45 -10.87
N ASN A 53 5.19 -2.19 -10.09
CA ASN A 53 5.56 -2.65 -8.75
C ASN A 53 6.74 -3.64 -8.78
N ASP A 54 6.86 -4.43 -9.85
CA ASP A 54 7.81 -5.54 -9.96
C ASP A 54 8.99 -5.19 -10.87
N VAL A 55 8.73 -4.40 -11.92
CA VAL A 55 9.71 -4.09 -12.96
C VAL A 55 10.27 -2.68 -12.75
N PRO A 56 11.59 -2.53 -12.56
CA PRO A 56 12.23 -1.22 -12.54
C PRO A 56 11.97 -0.41 -13.81
N LEU A 57 11.83 0.91 -13.65
CA LEU A 57 11.53 1.85 -14.73
C LEU A 57 12.45 1.75 -15.95
N HIS A 58 13.74 1.48 -15.74
CA HIS A 58 14.73 1.41 -16.83
C HIS A 58 14.52 0.23 -17.79
N TYR A 59 13.73 -0.77 -17.40
CA TYR A 59 13.38 -1.88 -18.29
C TYR A 59 12.10 -1.64 -19.08
N LEU A 60 11.28 -0.67 -18.70
CA LEU A 60 10.01 -0.37 -19.35
C LEU A 60 10.23 0.58 -20.53
N LYS A 61 9.57 0.30 -21.65
CA LYS A 61 9.62 1.15 -22.83
C LYS A 61 8.72 2.37 -22.62
N PRO A 62 9.15 3.60 -22.98
CA PRO A 62 8.26 4.75 -22.99
C PRO A 62 7.04 4.50 -23.88
N SER A 63 5.89 5.02 -23.47
CA SER A 63 4.60 4.90 -24.14
C SER A 63 4.06 3.47 -24.26
N SER A 64 4.58 2.51 -23.48
CA SER A 64 4.02 1.17 -23.37
C SER A 64 2.86 1.10 -22.38
N LEU A 65 2.04 0.05 -22.51
CA LEU A 65 0.99 -0.26 -21.54
C LEU A 65 1.60 -0.88 -20.28
N VAL A 66 1.29 -0.31 -19.12
CA VAL A 66 1.78 -0.78 -17.82
C VAL A 66 0.63 -0.92 -16.84
N LYS A 67 0.85 -1.78 -15.85
CA LYS A 67 -0.04 -1.99 -14.71
C LYS A 67 0.60 -1.45 -13.45
N PHE A 68 -0.18 -0.82 -12.58
CA PHE A 68 0.30 -0.30 -11.32
C PHE A 68 -0.73 -0.55 -10.22
N ARG A 69 -0.31 -1.25 -9.15
CA ARG A 69 -1.12 -1.40 -7.92
C ARG A 69 -0.64 -0.37 -6.91
N CYS A 70 -1.52 0.53 -6.50
CA CYS A 70 -1.13 1.66 -5.68
C CYS A 70 -2.22 2.11 -4.72
N MET A 71 -1.82 2.91 -3.74
CA MET A 71 -2.69 3.67 -2.85
C MET A 71 -2.63 5.14 -3.24
N ILE A 72 -3.78 5.82 -3.32
CA ILE A 72 -3.83 7.27 -3.51
C ILE A 72 -3.39 7.94 -2.21
N GLN A 73 -2.31 8.71 -2.28
CA GLN A 73 -1.78 9.44 -1.15
C GLN A 73 -2.22 10.91 -1.15
N ASP A 74 -2.21 11.56 -2.31
CA ASP A 74 -2.59 12.97 -2.45
C ASP A 74 -3.40 13.19 -3.73
N MET A 75 -4.24 14.22 -3.71
CA MET A 75 -5.05 14.67 -4.84
C MET A 75 -4.62 16.09 -5.20
N PHE A 76 -3.98 16.27 -6.35
CA PHE A 76 -3.57 17.59 -6.83
C PHE A 76 -4.73 18.33 -7.50
N ASP A 77 -4.52 19.58 -7.86
CA ASP A 77 -5.52 20.34 -8.60
C ASP A 77 -5.71 19.77 -10.03
N PRO A 78 -6.92 19.86 -10.61
CA PRO A 78 -7.17 19.43 -11.98
C PRO A 78 -6.29 20.19 -13.00
N GLU A 79 -5.73 19.46 -13.96
CA GLU A 79 -4.97 20.01 -15.07
C GLU A 79 -5.86 20.18 -16.30
N PHE A 80 -5.76 21.31 -17.00
CA PHE A 80 -6.38 21.49 -18.32
C PHE A 80 -5.44 21.02 -19.42
N TYR A 81 -5.97 20.29 -20.40
CA TYR A 81 -5.21 19.82 -21.56
C TYR A 81 -6.00 19.99 -22.86
N MET A 82 -5.28 20.03 -23.99
CA MET A 82 -5.88 20.06 -25.32
C MET A 82 -6.34 18.65 -25.71
N ASN A 83 -7.64 18.39 -25.69
CA ASN A 83 -8.19 17.08 -26.04
C ASN A 83 -8.04 16.78 -27.53
N ILE A 84 -8.43 17.73 -28.37
CA ILE A 84 -8.29 17.69 -29.83
C ILE A 84 -7.62 19.01 -30.25
N TYR A 85 -6.57 18.92 -31.06
CA TYR A 85 -5.88 20.09 -31.61
C TYR A 85 -5.42 19.78 -33.03
N GLU A 86 -5.20 20.85 -33.79
CA GLU A 86 -4.76 20.78 -35.18
C GLU A 86 -3.32 21.29 -35.26
N THR A 87 -2.47 20.59 -35.99
CA THR A 87 -1.12 21.06 -36.31
C THR A 87 -1.02 21.43 -37.78
N ILE A 88 -0.34 22.54 -38.05
CA ILE A 88 -0.06 23.03 -39.40
C ILE A 88 1.42 22.82 -39.67
N ASP A 89 1.72 22.04 -40.70
CA ASP A 89 3.09 21.93 -41.19
C ASP A 89 3.48 23.22 -41.93
N THR A 90 4.53 23.87 -41.43
CA THR A 90 5.07 25.14 -41.94
C THR A 90 5.52 25.05 -43.41
N HIS A 91 5.87 23.87 -43.91
CA HIS A 91 6.31 23.67 -45.29
C HIS A 91 5.20 23.30 -46.26
N THR A 92 4.26 22.44 -45.84
CA THR A 92 3.22 21.90 -46.73
C THR A 92 1.86 22.56 -46.55
N LYS A 93 1.68 23.37 -45.49
CA LYS A 93 0.39 23.88 -45.02
C LYS A 93 -0.67 22.79 -44.87
N SER A 94 -0.24 21.54 -44.66
CA SER A 94 -1.15 20.44 -44.41
C SER A 94 -1.64 20.52 -42.97
N HIS A 95 -2.94 20.36 -42.83
CA HIS A 95 -3.67 20.36 -41.58
C HIS A 95 -3.81 18.93 -41.07
N VAL A 96 -3.28 18.63 -39.89
CA VAL A 96 -3.38 17.30 -39.27
C VAL A 96 -4.05 17.42 -37.91
N MET A 97 -5.15 16.69 -37.73
CA MET A 97 -5.83 16.60 -36.44
C MET A 97 -5.13 15.59 -35.55
N HIS A 98 -4.80 16.02 -34.33
CA HIS A 98 -4.21 15.20 -33.28
C HIS A 98 -5.12 15.15 -32.06
N PHE A 99 -4.95 14.10 -31.25
CA PHE A 99 -5.52 14.02 -29.91
C PHE A 99 -4.43 14.19 -28.86
N GLY A 100 -4.74 14.90 -27.78
CA GLY A 100 -3.83 15.08 -26.63
C GLY A 100 -4.12 14.16 -25.46
N LYS A 101 -5.19 13.36 -25.54
CA LYS A 101 -5.52 12.38 -24.51
C LYS A 101 -4.43 11.30 -24.39
N TYR A 102 -4.10 10.92 -23.17
CA TYR A 102 -3.02 9.98 -22.82
C TYR A 102 -1.60 10.45 -23.14
N ARG A 103 -1.39 11.77 -23.26
CA ARG A 103 -0.08 12.37 -23.48
C ARG A 103 0.15 13.55 -22.56
N ASP A 104 1.41 13.77 -22.18
CA ASP A 104 1.81 14.94 -21.42
C ASP A 104 2.12 16.13 -22.34
N ILE A 105 2.67 15.87 -23.53
CA ILE A 105 3.09 16.87 -24.50
C ILE A 105 2.28 16.71 -25.78
N ALA A 106 1.83 17.82 -26.38
CA ALA A 106 1.25 17.81 -27.71
C ALA A 106 2.30 17.35 -28.74
N GLU A 107 1.94 16.42 -29.61
CA GLU A 107 2.79 16.00 -30.72
C GLU A 107 2.97 17.17 -31.68
N CYS A 108 4.18 17.73 -31.69
CA CYS A 108 4.61 18.72 -32.67
C CYS A 108 5.91 18.21 -33.28
N GLY A 109 5.91 17.90 -34.57
CA GLY A 109 7.14 17.69 -35.32
C GLY A 109 7.98 18.98 -35.38
N PRO A 110 9.28 18.89 -35.72
CA PRO A 110 10.19 20.05 -35.77
C PRO A 110 9.78 21.16 -36.76
N HIS A 111 8.80 20.90 -37.64
CA HIS A 111 8.26 21.84 -38.62
C HIS A 111 6.74 22.04 -38.52
N GLN A 112 6.11 21.57 -37.44
CA GLN A 112 4.67 21.68 -37.21
C GLN A 112 4.39 22.64 -36.06
N GLU A 113 3.47 23.57 -36.28
CA GLU A 113 2.98 24.50 -35.26
C GLU A 113 1.54 24.15 -34.88
N ILE A 114 1.18 24.29 -33.60
CA ILE A 114 -0.19 24.10 -33.13
C ILE A 114 -1.02 25.30 -33.59
N ASP A 115 -2.12 25.04 -34.29
CA ASP A 115 -3.08 26.09 -34.57
C ASP A 115 -3.87 26.42 -33.28
N LEU A 116 -3.63 27.60 -32.72
CA LEU A 116 -4.28 28.09 -31.49
C LEU A 116 -5.68 28.67 -31.75
N ASN A 117 -6.24 28.51 -32.96
CA ASN A 117 -7.58 28.96 -33.26
C ASN A 117 -8.64 28.24 -32.40
N PRO A 118 -9.50 28.98 -31.65
CA PRO A 118 -10.42 28.39 -30.68
C PRO A 118 -11.54 27.54 -31.30
N SER A 119 -11.77 27.61 -32.62
CA SER A 119 -12.73 26.75 -33.31
C SER A 119 -12.22 25.34 -33.60
N HIS A 120 -10.91 25.10 -33.50
CA HIS A 120 -10.25 23.84 -33.84
C HIS A 120 -9.62 23.13 -32.62
N VAL A 121 -9.61 23.79 -31.46
CA VAL A 121 -9.04 23.27 -30.22
C VAL A 121 -10.15 22.99 -29.21
N VAL A 122 -10.29 21.74 -28.80
CA VAL A 122 -11.20 21.35 -27.70
C VAL A 122 -10.35 21.10 -26.46
N THR A 123 -10.52 21.93 -25.43
CA THR A 123 -9.89 21.73 -24.12
C THR A 123 -10.71 20.81 -23.22
N ALA A 124 -10.06 20.00 -22.40
CA ALA A 124 -10.68 19.16 -21.39
C ALA A 124 -9.88 19.20 -20.08
N GLU A 125 -10.47 18.70 -19.01
CA GLU A 125 -9.85 18.60 -17.69
C GLU A 125 -9.40 17.15 -17.41
N ARG A 126 -8.30 17.00 -16.67
CA ARG A 126 -7.82 15.72 -16.14
C ARG A 126 -7.40 15.87 -14.69
N GLN A 127 -7.70 14.86 -13.88
CA GLN A 127 -7.34 14.83 -12.46
C GLN A 127 -6.00 14.12 -12.27
N THR A 128 -5.06 14.74 -11.54
CA THR A 128 -3.76 14.14 -11.20
C THR A 128 -3.77 13.63 -9.75
N PHE A 129 -3.38 12.38 -9.56
CA PHE A 129 -3.25 11.72 -8.26
C PHE A 129 -1.78 11.38 -7.97
N TYR A 130 -1.32 11.65 -6.75
CA TYR A 130 -0.05 11.13 -6.27
C TYR A 130 -0.26 9.76 -5.65
N CYS A 131 0.33 8.74 -6.27
CA CYS A 131 0.12 7.35 -5.89
C CYS A 131 1.42 6.70 -5.43
N VAL A 132 1.35 5.98 -4.32
CA VAL A 132 2.45 5.23 -3.72
C VAL A 132 2.15 3.73 -3.74
N PRO A 133 3.16 2.85 -3.68
CA PRO A 133 2.90 1.44 -3.40
C PRO A 133 2.09 1.30 -2.11
N VAL A 134 1.29 0.24 -2.01
CA VAL A 134 0.47 0.00 -0.82
C VAL A 134 1.39 -0.11 0.42
N PRO A 135 1.21 0.77 1.43
CA PRO A 135 2.08 0.75 2.59
C PRO A 135 1.93 -0.54 3.42
N GLY A 136 3.05 -1.07 3.89
CA GLY A 136 3.09 -2.26 4.75
C GLY A 136 2.75 -3.56 4.03
N GLU A 137 2.81 -3.59 2.70
CA GLU A 137 2.51 -4.79 1.91
C GLU A 137 3.47 -5.95 2.21
N SER A 138 2.90 -7.11 2.55
CA SER A 138 3.65 -8.31 2.95
C SER A 138 4.46 -8.89 1.79
N ALA A 139 5.63 -9.47 2.10
CA ALA A 139 6.54 -10.03 1.09
C ALA A 139 5.87 -11.11 0.21
N TRP A 140 5.07 -11.99 0.81
CA TRP A 140 4.36 -13.05 0.09
C TRP A 140 3.35 -12.50 -0.93
N VAL A 141 2.78 -11.32 -0.70
CA VAL A 141 1.87 -10.65 -1.65
C VAL A 141 2.66 -10.21 -2.86
N LYS A 142 3.79 -9.52 -2.64
CA LYS A 142 4.70 -9.08 -3.71
C LYS A 142 5.15 -10.27 -4.54
N GLU A 143 5.68 -11.30 -3.90
CA GLU A 143 6.13 -12.54 -4.55
C GLU A 143 5.01 -13.24 -5.34
N ALA A 144 3.79 -13.33 -4.79
CA ALA A 144 2.67 -13.94 -5.47
C ALA A 144 2.30 -13.17 -6.75
N TYR A 145 2.22 -11.84 -6.68
CA TYR A 145 1.99 -11.01 -7.87
C TYR A 145 3.12 -11.10 -8.89
N SER A 146 4.39 -11.09 -8.44
CA SER A 146 5.54 -11.29 -9.33
C SER A 146 5.49 -12.66 -10.02
N SER A 147 5.08 -13.72 -9.31
CA SER A 147 4.96 -15.08 -9.84
C SER A 147 3.82 -15.27 -10.84
N MET A 148 2.75 -14.47 -10.70
CA MET A 148 1.61 -14.46 -11.63
C MET A 148 1.92 -13.66 -12.91
N SER A 149 2.87 -12.74 -12.84
CA SER A 149 3.31 -11.98 -14.01
C SER A 149 4.03 -12.88 -15.01
N GLN A 150 3.50 -12.94 -16.23
CA GLN A 150 4.13 -13.60 -17.38
C GLN A 150 4.88 -12.61 -18.26
N ALA A 151 4.95 -11.34 -17.86
CA ALA A 151 5.58 -10.27 -18.60
C ALA A 151 7.09 -10.53 -18.72
N ARG A 152 7.55 -10.94 -19.90
CA ARG A 152 8.97 -11.04 -20.23
C ARG A 152 9.47 -9.66 -20.62
N VAL A 153 10.06 -8.94 -19.68
CA VAL A 153 10.72 -7.67 -20.00
C VAL A 153 12.14 -7.98 -20.45
N CYS A 154 12.38 -7.91 -21.75
CA CYS A 154 13.74 -7.95 -22.28
C CYS A 154 14.44 -6.64 -21.91
N PRO A 155 15.70 -6.67 -21.44
CA PRO A 155 16.49 -5.46 -21.27
C PRO A 155 16.47 -4.67 -22.58
N SER A 156 15.91 -3.46 -22.56
CA SER A 156 16.00 -2.58 -23.71
C SER A 156 17.46 -2.19 -23.89
N THR A 157 18.16 -2.88 -24.80
CA THR A 157 19.54 -2.55 -25.18
C THR A 157 19.64 -1.25 -25.99
N SER A 158 18.56 -0.47 -26.10
CA SER A 158 18.53 0.83 -26.74
C SER A 158 18.90 1.99 -25.81
N TYR A 159 19.06 1.79 -24.50
CA TYR A 159 19.63 2.82 -23.63
C TYR A 159 21.15 2.71 -23.62
N THR A 160 21.80 3.38 -24.58
CA THR A 160 23.20 3.75 -24.41
C THR A 160 23.22 4.96 -23.49
N PRO A 161 23.76 4.88 -22.26
CA PRO A 161 24.01 6.08 -21.48
C PRO A 161 25.05 6.86 -22.26
N SER A 162 24.67 7.97 -22.89
CA SER A 162 25.62 8.92 -23.44
C SER A 162 26.36 9.57 -22.27
N ARG A 163 27.38 8.87 -21.74
CA ARG A 163 28.45 9.53 -21.01
C ARG A 163 29.08 10.51 -22.00
N GLN A 164 28.65 11.77 -21.95
CA GLN A 164 29.42 12.87 -22.49
C GLN A 164 30.79 12.84 -21.81
N LYS A 165 31.75 12.18 -22.48
CA LYS A 165 33.17 12.38 -22.23
C LYS A 165 33.41 13.87 -22.43
N ARG A 166 33.62 14.60 -21.33
CA ARG A 166 34.24 15.92 -21.40
C ARG A 166 35.58 15.73 -22.10
N SER A 167 35.73 16.33 -23.28
CA SER A 167 37.03 16.50 -23.92
C SER A 167 37.87 17.37 -23.00
N TYR A 168 38.98 16.83 -22.52
CA TYR A 168 40.05 17.61 -21.91
C TYR A 168 40.76 18.30 -23.08
N GLU A 169 40.64 19.62 -23.19
CA GLU A 169 41.56 20.39 -24.04
C GLU A 169 42.91 20.47 -23.32
N GLU A 170 43.95 20.25 -24.10
CA GLU A 170 45.36 20.30 -23.70
C GLU A 170 45.75 21.75 -23.42
N ASP A 171 46.01 22.08 -22.16
CA ASP A 171 46.85 23.24 -21.83
C ASP A 171 48.30 22.75 -21.69
N GLU A 172 49.07 23.02 -22.74
CA GLU A 172 50.52 22.98 -22.75
C GLU A 172 51.05 24.07 -21.80
N ASP A 173 51.71 23.69 -20.71
CA ASP A 173 52.78 24.51 -20.15
C ASP A 173 53.87 23.59 -19.56
N MET A 174 54.96 23.52 -20.31
CA MET A 174 56.24 22.94 -19.89
C MET A 174 56.87 23.82 -18.80
N GLU A 175 57.40 23.21 -17.74
CA GLU A 175 58.78 23.47 -17.32
C GLU A 175 59.34 22.37 -16.40
N LEU A 176 60.61 22.05 -16.63
CA LEU A 176 61.38 20.91 -16.14
C LEU A 176 61.80 21.04 -14.66
N HIS A 177 61.94 19.92 -13.94
CA HIS A 177 63.24 19.47 -13.40
C HIS A 177 63.16 18.09 -12.68
N PRO A 178 64.19 17.22 -12.76
CA PRO A 178 64.16 15.85 -12.25
C PRO A 178 65.00 15.64 -10.97
N SER A 179 64.67 14.66 -10.12
CA SER A 179 65.66 13.71 -9.53
C SER A 179 65.08 12.70 -8.50
N LYS A 180 65.42 11.40 -8.69
CA LYS A 180 66.00 10.39 -7.74
C LYS A 180 65.28 10.19 -6.38
N GLN A 181 65.00 9.01 -5.82
CA GLN A 181 65.60 7.65 -5.73
C GLN A 181 64.46 6.71 -5.24
N ARG A 182 64.20 5.54 -5.83
CA ARG A 182 64.72 4.20 -5.48
C ARG A 182 64.67 3.85 -3.98
N GLU A 183 63.80 2.91 -3.59
CA GLU A 183 64.20 1.69 -2.86
C GLU A 183 63.10 0.61 -2.88
N GLN A 184 63.54 -0.61 -3.20
CA GLN A 184 62.79 -1.86 -3.30
C GLN A 184 63.09 -2.70 -2.05
N HIS A 185 62.16 -3.54 -1.61
CA HIS A 185 62.40 -4.85 -0.94
C HIS A 185 61.02 -5.55 -0.86
N LEU A 186 60.63 -6.53 -1.70
CA LEU A 186 61.08 -7.89 -2.04
C LEU A 186 60.74 -8.99 -1.00
N GLY A 187 59.98 -10.00 -1.43
CA GLY A 187 59.77 -11.32 -0.80
C GLY A 187 58.33 -11.85 -1.00
N SER A 188 57.95 -12.46 -2.14
CA SER A 188 58.17 -13.86 -2.61
C SER A 188 57.35 -14.89 -1.78
N ILE A 189 56.56 -15.84 -2.34
CA ILE A 189 56.92 -16.97 -3.21
C ILE A 189 55.64 -17.64 -3.82
N ALA A 190 55.70 -18.00 -5.11
CA ALA A 190 55.17 -19.18 -5.87
C ALA A 190 53.68 -19.65 -5.74
N ASP A 191 52.99 -20.30 -6.69
CA ASP A 191 53.34 -21.00 -7.95
C ASP A 191 52.05 -21.38 -8.73
N ILE A 192 52.20 -21.65 -10.05
CA ILE A 192 51.45 -22.63 -10.90
C ILE A 192 49.99 -22.36 -11.36
N HIS A 193 49.88 -22.08 -12.67
CA HIS A 193 49.04 -22.71 -13.73
C HIS A 193 47.59 -23.18 -13.46
N GLY A 194 46.65 -22.76 -14.33
CA GLY A 194 45.44 -23.55 -14.61
C GLY A 194 44.17 -22.77 -14.99
N SER A 195 43.80 -22.86 -16.26
CA SER A 195 42.48 -22.62 -16.86
C SER A 195 41.23 -22.77 -15.98
N GLY A 196 40.24 -21.88 -16.15
CA GLY A 196 38.85 -22.13 -15.74
C GLY A 196 38.00 -20.87 -15.62
N GLU A 197 36.87 -20.85 -16.32
CA GLU A 197 35.82 -19.83 -16.35
C GLU A 197 35.37 -19.31 -14.96
N PRO A 198 34.93 -18.05 -14.82
CA PRO A 198 34.21 -17.62 -13.63
C PRO A 198 32.69 -17.70 -13.85
N LYS A 199 32.04 -18.67 -13.19
CA LYS A 199 30.71 -18.48 -12.58
C LYS A 199 30.89 -17.75 -11.25
N ARG A 200 30.21 -16.62 -11.04
CA ARG A 200 29.88 -15.98 -9.74
C ARG A 200 28.77 -14.95 -10.05
N LEU A 201 27.52 -15.08 -9.60
CA LEU A 201 27.02 -14.92 -8.22
C LEU A 201 27.62 -13.67 -7.57
N GLU A 202 27.00 -12.52 -7.81
CA GLU A 202 27.28 -11.29 -7.05
C GLU A 202 26.42 -11.26 -5.80
N THR A 203 27.09 -11.63 -4.71
CA THR A 203 26.75 -11.38 -3.32
C THR A 203 26.76 -9.88 -3.04
N GLU A 204 25.80 -9.44 -2.22
CA GLU A 204 25.74 -8.11 -1.62
C GLU A 204 27.10 -7.69 -1.04
N ALA A 205 27.60 -6.54 -1.47
CA ALA A 205 28.80 -5.94 -0.91
C ALA A 205 28.45 -4.82 0.08
N SER A 206 29.10 -4.91 1.23
CA SER A 206 28.89 -4.16 2.46
C SER A 206 29.18 -2.67 2.34
N ALA A 207 28.43 -1.90 3.13
CA ALA A 207 28.57 -0.46 3.31
C ALA A 207 29.93 -0.06 3.91
N THR A 208 30.76 0.69 3.17
CA THR A 208 31.53 1.87 3.63
C THR A 208 32.39 2.40 2.48
N HIS A 209 32.12 3.62 2.00
CA HIS A 209 33.09 4.72 1.82
C HIS A 209 32.55 5.85 0.89
N GLN A 210 32.43 7.03 1.52
CA GLN A 210 32.67 8.38 0.99
C GLN A 210 31.76 8.93 -0.12
N MET A 211 30.74 9.67 0.33
CA MET A 211 29.95 10.60 -0.46
C MET A 211 30.82 11.74 -1.02
N ILE A 212 30.69 11.98 -2.32
CA ILE A 212 30.97 13.26 -2.96
C ILE A 212 29.62 13.80 -3.44
N ASN A 213 29.25 14.98 -2.94
CA ASN A 213 28.03 15.77 -3.18
C ASN A 213 27.11 15.31 -4.32
N CYS A 214 26.01 14.65 -3.97
CA CYS A 214 24.75 14.73 -4.69
C CYS A 214 23.72 15.37 -3.74
N SER A 215 22.81 16.17 -4.30
CA SER A 215 21.66 16.78 -3.61
C SER A 215 20.99 15.82 -2.61
N PRO A 216 20.33 16.33 -1.54
CA PRO A 216 19.61 15.46 -0.63
C PRO A 216 18.67 14.55 -1.44
N PRO A 217 18.55 13.26 -1.09
CA PRO A 217 17.61 12.38 -1.77
C PRO A 217 16.23 13.04 -1.66
N LEU A 218 15.59 13.32 -2.80
CA LEU A 218 14.24 13.88 -2.81
C LEU A 218 13.34 12.94 -2.01
N ASP A 219 12.71 13.47 -0.96
CA ASP A 219 11.80 12.69 -0.12
C ASP A 219 10.55 12.36 -0.93
N LEU A 220 10.45 11.10 -1.34
CA LEU A 220 9.30 10.55 -2.05
C LEU A 220 8.06 10.48 -1.15
N ASN A 221 8.15 10.91 0.11
CA ASN A 221 7.04 11.07 1.05
C ASN A 221 6.29 9.76 1.25
N PHE A 222 7.02 8.67 1.49
CA PHE A 222 6.37 7.41 1.81
C PHE A 222 5.78 7.46 3.23
N PRO A 223 4.55 6.93 3.44
CA PRO A 223 3.92 6.94 4.76
C PRO A 223 4.74 6.22 5.84
N LEU A 224 5.46 5.15 5.45
CA LEU A 224 6.21 4.32 6.39
C LEU A 224 7.73 4.47 6.21
N PRO A 225 8.49 4.51 7.33
CA PRO A 225 9.94 4.64 7.27
C PRO A 225 10.58 3.38 6.67
N GLY A 226 11.47 3.57 5.69
CA GLY A 226 12.21 2.49 5.05
C GLY A 226 11.50 1.78 3.90
N GLU A 227 10.31 2.26 3.49
CA GLU A 227 9.65 1.75 2.29
C GLU A 227 10.43 2.10 1.03
N LYS A 228 10.50 1.10 0.13
CA LYS A 228 11.10 1.22 -1.19
C LYS A 228 10.07 0.80 -2.21
N GLY A 229 9.79 1.67 -3.17
CA GLY A 229 8.92 1.37 -4.29
C GLY A 229 8.76 2.58 -5.22
N PRO A 230 8.06 2.41 -6.34
CA PRO A 230 7.84 3.49 -7.30
C PRO A 230 6.73 4.42 -6.82
N ALA A 231 7.05 5.69 -6.62
CA ALA A 231 6.03 6.74 -6.55
C ALA A 231 5.63 7.12 -7.99
N CYS A 232 4.34 7.32 -8.26
CA CYS A 232 3.85 7.59 -9.60
C CYS A 232 2.76 8.67 -9.59
N LEU A 233 2.77 9.55 -10.59
CA LEU A 233 1.67 10.45 -10.88
C LEU A 233 0.68 9.73 -11.80
N VAL A 234 -0.57 9.60 -11.37
CA VAL A 234 -1.62 8.90 -12.10
C VAL A 234 -2.62 9.93 -12.61
N LYS A 235 -2.72 10.07 -13.94
CA LYS A 235 -3.57 11.06 -14.62
C LYS A 235 -4.85 10.40 -15.12
N MET A 236 -5.99 10.82 -14.57
CA MET A 236 -7.31 10.27 -14.86
C MET A 236 -8.13 11.24 -15.70
N TYR A 237 -8.75 10.70 -16.75
CA TYR A 237 -9.53 11.48 -17.73
C TYR A 237 -11.05 11.37 -17.54
N GLY A 238 -11.51 10.58 -16.56
CA GLY A 238 -12.93 10.41 -16.27
C GLY A 238 -13.17 9.57 -15.02
N ASN A 239 -14.37 9.70 -14.44
CA ASN A 239 -14.83 8.98 -13.25
C ASN A 239 -13.92 9.16 -12.01
N TRP A 240 -13.22 10.30 -11.89
CA TRP A 240 -12.31 10.56 -10.76
C TRP A 240 -13.05 10.72 -9.42
N ASP A 241 -14.33 11.13 -9.43
CA ASP A 241 -15.17 11.28 -8.24
C ASP A 241 -15.35 10.00 -7.41
N ASN A 242 -15.11 8.83 -8.01
CA ASN A 242 -15.23 7.54 -7.35
C ASN A 242 -14.04 7.21 -6.43
N PHE A 243 -12.94 7.95 -6.56
CA PHE A 243 -11.69 7.67 -5.88
C PHE A 243 -11.41 8.72 -4.81
N LYS A 244 -11.01 8.24 -3.63
CA LYS A 244 -10.66 9.08 -2.48
C LYS A 244 -9.24 8.79 -2.03
N VAL A 245 -8.68 9.73 -1.26
CA VAL A 245 -7.41 9.51 -0.55
C VAL A 245 -7.51 8.23 0.31
N ASN A 246 -6.44 7.44 0.34
CA ASN A 246 -6.30 6.12 0.97
C ASN A 246 -7.02 4.96 0.25
N ASP A 247 -7.70 5.20 -0.88
CA ASP A 247 -8.21 4.10 -1.70
C ASP A 247 -7.06 3.36 -2.40
N VAL A 248 -7.19 2.04 -2.48
CA VAL A 248 -6.26 1.16 -3.20
C VAL A 248 -6.82 0.85 -4.58
N LEU A 249 -6.00 1.06 -5.61
CA LEU A 249 -6.35 0.93 -7.02
C LEU A 249 -5.42 -0.04 -7.74
N GLU A 250 -5.98 -0.71 -8.73
CA GLU A 250 -5.21 -1.30 -9.83
C GLU A 250 -5.49 -0.48 -11.09
N VAL A 251 -4.42 0.10 -11.63
CA VAL A 251 -4.46 1.01 -12.76
C VAL A 251 -3.77 0.35 -13.94
N CYS A 252 -4.40 0.37 -15.10
CA CYS A 252 -3.80 0.01 -16.39
C CYS A 252 -3.78 1.26 -17.27
N GLY A 253 -2.59 1.65 -17.71
CA GLY A 253 -2.39 2.92 -18.39
C GLY A 253 -1.11 2.98 -19.19
N ILE A 254 -0.95 4.08 -19.91
CA ILE A 254 0.20 4.34 -20.77
C ILE A 254 1.27 5.03 -19.95
N LEU A 255 2.48 4.47 -19.94
CA LEU A 255 3.63 5.03 -19.25
C LEU A 255 4.22 6.19 -20.04
N SER A 256 4.22 7.39 -19.47
CA SER A 256 4.86 8.58 -20.01
C SER A 256 6.20 8.81 -19.28
N VAL A 257 7.30 8.73 -20.04
CA VAL A 257 8.68 9.01 -19.58
C VAL A 257 9.34 9.91 -20.63
N ASP A 258 8.80 11.12 -20.79
CA ASP A 258 9.35 12.08 -21.74
C ASP A 258 10.47 12.92 -21.11
N PRO A 259 11.69 12.91 -21.68
CA PRO A 259 12.84 13.66 -21.15
C PRO A 259 12.67 15.18 -21.28
N VAL A 260 11.78 15.65 -22.15
CA VAL A 260 11.47 17.09 -22.32
C VAL A 260 10.82 17.67 -21.07
N LEU A 261 10.12 16.85 -20.27
CA LEU A 261 9.59 17.24 -18.96
C LEU A 261 10.70 17.60 -17.96
N ASN A 262 11.93 17.08 -18.14
CA ASN A 262 13.08 17.47 -17.32
C ASN A 262 13.70 18.80 -17.78
N ILE A 263 13.53 19.18 -19.06
CA ILE A 263 14.15 20.38 -19.66
C ILE A 263 13.37 21.64 -19.25
N LEU A 264 12.04 21.54 -19.08
CA LEU A 264 11.22 22.64 -18.55
C LEU A 264 11.62 23.05 -17.10
N ASN A 265 12.33 22.19 -16.37
CA ASN A 265 12.77 22.44 -14.99
C ASN A 265 14.19 23.05 -14.86
N ASN A 266 15.01 22.99 -15.91
CA ASN A 266 16.41 23.46 -15.85
C ASN A 266 16.55 24.77 -16.63
N GLU A 267 16.52 25.89 -15.90
CA GLU A 267 17.13 27.22 -16.13
C GLU A 267 17.46 27.78 -17.54
N ASP A 268 16.97 27.26 -18.66
CA ASP A 268 17.14 27.88 -19.98
C ASP A 268 15.84 28.55 -20.46
N ARG A 269 15.28 29.42 -19.60
CA ARG A 269 14.07 30.21 -19.88
C ARG A 269 14.33 31.46 -20.73
N GLU A 270 15.31 31.42 -21.64
CA GLU A 270 15.57 32.55 -22.54
C GLU A 270 15.37 32.27 -24.03
N ASN A 271 15.18 31.03 -24.53
CA ASN A 271 15.12 30.83 -25.99
C ASN A 271 14.16 29.75 -26.56
N SER A 272 13.19 29.23 -25.83
CA SER A 272 12.12 28.39 -26.45
C SER A 272 10.73 28.86 -26.07
N SER A 273 10.15 29.70 -26.93
CA SER A 273 8.75 30.08 -26.91
C SER A 273 7.87 28.90 -27.36
N SER A 274 7.45 28.04 -26.43
CA SER A 274 6.20 27.30 -26.59
C SER A 274 5.06 28.17 -26.04
N PRO A 275 4.04 28.55 -26.83
CA PRO A 275 3.13 29.64 -26.48
C PRO A 275 1.95 29.23 -25.57
N VAL A 276 2.02 28.12 -24.83
CA VAL A 276 0.85 27.59 -24.10
C VAL A 276 1.00 27.58 -22.56
N GLU A 277 2.16 27.91 -21.99
CA GLU A 277 2.33 27.99 -20.52
C GLU A 277 2.80 29.36 -20.03
N SER A 278 2.55 30.41 -20.82
CA SER A 278 2.93 31.80 -20.49
C SER A 278 1.77 32.65 -19.95
N MET A 279 0.86 32.03 -19.18
CA MET A 279 -0.18 32.76 -18.45
C MET A 279 -0.14 32.35 -16.97
N ASP A 280 0.45 33.22 -16.15
CA ASP A 280 0.31 33.29 -14.69
C ASP A 280 0.46 31.99 -13.85
N CYS A 281 1.63 31.35 -13.90
CA CYS A 281 2.01 30.38 -12.87
C CYS A 281 2.70 31.15 -11.72
N MET A 282 1.93 31.50 -10.69
CA MET A 282 2.39 32.07 -9.41
C MET A 282 2.91 30.98 -8.46
N ASP A 283 3.33 29.84 -8.99
CA ASP A 283 3.69 28.68 -8.18
C ASP A 283 5.12 28.85 -7.67
N THR A 284 5.37 28.41 -6.43
CA THR A 284 6.73 28.47 -5.88
C THR A 284 7.64 27.48 -6.61
N VAL A 285 8.96 27.70 -6.58
CA VAL A 285 9.93 26.76 -7.15
C VAL A 285 9.82 25.36 -6.49
N GLU A 286 9.38 25.31 -5.24
CA GLU A 286 9.15 24.06 -4.51
C GLU A 286 7.88 23.34 -4.99
N GLU A 287 6.80 24.08 -5.23
CA GLU A 287 5.55 23.59 -5.81
C GLU A 287 5.78 23.02 -7.21
N GLN A 288 6.49 23.74 -8.09
CA GLN A 288 6.81 23.24 -9.44
C GLN A 288 7.62 21.93 -9.41
N ARG A 289 8.56 21.80 -8.45
CA ARG A 289 9.37 20.57 -8.28
C ARG A 289 8.56 19.37 -7.78
N VAL A 290 7.52 19.60 -6.98
CA VAL A 290 6.65 18.54 -6.46
C VAL A 290 5.57 18.14 -7.46
N HIS A 291 4.99 19.10 -8.19
CA HIS A 291 3.95 18.86 -9.18
C HIS A 291 4.53 18.34 -10.51
N SER A 292 5.77 18.72 -10.84
CA SER A 292 6.51 18.21 -11.99
C SER A 292 7.89 17.63 -11.60
N PRO A 293 7.90 16.50 -10.86
CA PRO A 293 9.13 15.80 -10.54
C PRO A 293 9.72 15.16 -11.81
N PRO A 294 11.05 14.94 -11.86
CA PRO A 294 11.69 14.29 -12.98
C PRO A 294 11.06 12.92 -13.26
N ALA A 295 10.76 12.64 -14.53
CA ALA A 295 10.12 11.39 -14.95
C ALA A 295 10.99 10.14 -14.67
N SER A 296 12.29 10.35 -14.38
CA SER A 296 13.23 9.32 -13.94
C SER A 296 13.01 8.88 -12.48
N LEU A 297 12.42 9.73 -11.64
CA LEU A 297 12.15 9.47 -10.23
C LEU A 297 10.68 9.14 -9.99
N VAL A 298 9.78 9.91 -10.61
CA VAL A 298 8.32 9.74 -10.48
C VAL A 298 7.72 9.64 -11.89
N PRO A 299 7.50 8.43 -12.41
CA PRO A 299 6.83 8.21 -13.68
C PRO A 299 5.41 8.79 -13.69
N ARG A 300 4.91 9.07 -14.90
CA ARG A 300 3.52 9.49 -15.13
C ARG A 300 2.77 8.37 -15.86
N ILE A 301 1.61 7.98 -15.34
CA ILE A 301 0.74 7.00 -15.98
C ILE A 301 -0.55 7.68 -16.40
N HIS A 302 -0.86 7.60 -17.68
CA HIS A 302 -2.14 8.02 -18.23
C HIS A 302 -3.12 6.86 -18.19
N VAL A 303 -4.15 6.97 -17.36
CA VAL A 303 -5.08 5.88 -17.06
C VAL A 303 -6.03 5.62 -18.21
N ILE A 304 -6.06 4.38 -18.70
CA ILE A 304 -7.12 3.88 -19.59
C ILE A 304 -8.19 3.18 -18.76
N LEU A 305 -7.77 2.33 -17.81
CA LEU A 305 -8.65 1.57 -16.94
C LEU A 305 -8.17 1.70 -15.49
N ALA A 306 -9.08 2.08 -14.60
CA ALA A 306 -8.86 2.06 -13.16
C ALA A 306 -9.91 1.16 -12.50
N GLN A 307 -9.45 0.27 -11.63
CA GLN A 307 -10.28 -0.57 -10.79
C GLN A 307 -9.98 -0.31 -9.33
N LYS A 308 -11.02 0.00 -8.55
CA LYS A 308 -10.91 0.08 -7.09
C LYS A 308 -10.85 -1.32 -6.51
N LEU A 309 -9.79 -1.61 -5.75
CA LEU A 309 -9.60 -2.91 -5.12
C LEU A 309 -10.26 -2.92 -3.73
N GLN A 310 -11.05 -3.96 -3.45
CA GLN A 310 -11.61 -4.18 -2.10
C GLN A 310 -10.60 -4.86 -1.17
N HIS A 311 -9.66 -5.63 -1.74
CA HIS A 311 -8.59 -6.31 -1.03
C HIS A 311 -7.32 -6.39 -1.88
N ILE A 312 -6.20 -6.65 -1.21
CA ILE A 312 -4.86 -6.76 -1.82
C ILE A 312 -4.43 -8.23 -1.97
N ASN A 313 -5.22 -9.19 -1.47
CA ASN A 313 -4.85 -10.61 -1.52
C ASN A 313 -4.88 -11.15 -2.97
N PRO A 314 -3.74 -11.60 -3.54
CA PRO A 314 -3.65 -12.12 -4.91
C PRO A 314 -4.32 -13.49 -5.09
N LEU A 315 -4.55 -14.22 -3.99
CA LEU A 315 -5.19 -15.54 -4.01
C LEU A 315 -6.71 -15.47 -4.14
N LEU A 316 -7.28 -14.26 -4.06
CA LEU A 316 -8.71 -13.99 -4.22
C LEU A 316 -8.96 -13.22 -5.52
N PRO A 317 -10.11 -13.46 -6.19
CA PRO A 317 -10.53 -12.62 -7.31
C PRO A 317 -10.70 -11.16 -6.87
N ALA A 318 -10.23 -10.20 -7.66
CA ALA A 318 -10.25 -8.77 -7.33
C ALA A 318 -11.64 -8.19 -7.00
N CYS A 319 -12.70 -8.83 -7.52
CA CYS A 319 -14.11 -8.53 -7.23
C CYS A 319 -14.89 -9.82 -6.94
N LEU A 320 -15.48 -9.95 -5.75
CA LEU A 320 -16.28 -11.12 -5.37
C LEU A 320 -17.69 -11.18 -6.00
N ASN A 321 -18.13 -10.08 -6.64
CA ASN A 321 -19.47 -9.98 -7.21
C ASN A 321 -19.63 -10.73 -8.55
N GLU A 322 -18.52 -11.08 -9.19
CA GLU A 322 -18.50 -11.82 -10.45
C GLU A 322 -18.93 -13.28 -10.24
N GLU A 323 -19.59 -13.87 -11.24
CA GLU A 323 -20.17 -15.22 -11.13
C GLU A 323 -19.10 -16.31 -10.89
N GLU A 324 -17.93 -16.15 -11.51
CA GLU A 324 -16.77 -17.02 -11.31
C GLU A 324 -16.31 -16.99 -9.85
N SER A 325 -16.26 -15.80 -9.24
CA SER A 325 -15.91 -15.62 -7.84
C SER A 325 -16.90 -16.28 -6.89
N LYS A 326 -18.20 -16.28 -7.21
CA LYS A 326 -19.23 -16.95 -6.38
C LYS A 326 -19.05 -18.46 -6.33
N SER A 327 -18.63 -19.08 -7.43
CA SER A 327 -18.32 -20.51 -7.47
C SER A 327 -17.12 -20.85 -6.57
N PHE A 328 -16.08 -20.02 -6.61
CA PHE A 328 -14.90 -20.15 -5.75
C PHE A 328 -15.28 -20.00 -4.27
N VAL A 329 -16.05 -18.97 -3.92
CA VAL A 329 -16.52 -18.73 -2.55
C VAL A 329 -17.33 -19.92 -2.05
N SER A 330 -18.31 -20.42 -2.81
CA SER A 330 -19.14 -21.55 -2.35
C SER A 330 -18.34 -22.84 -2.14
N SER A 331 -17.35 -23.12 -2.99
CA SER A 331 -16.41 -24.23 -2.79
C SER A 331 -15.61 -24.07 -1.50
N PHE A 332 -15.00 -22.90 -1.28
CA PHE A 332 -14.19 -22.65 -0.09
C PHE A 332 -15.01 -22.61 1.20
N MET A 333 -16.27 -22.16 1.15
CA MET A 333 -17.19 -22.17 2.30
C MET A 333 -17.36 -23.58 2.91
N SER A 334 -17.27 -24.63 2.08
CA SER A 334 -17.33 -26.02 2.56
C SER A 334 -16.08 -26.46 3.33
N GLU A 335 -14.92 -25.87 3.03
CA GLU A 335 -13.63 -26.15 3.68
C GLU A 335 -13.34 -25.26 4.90
N LEU A 336 -14.21 -24.30 5.23
CA LEU A 336 -13.95 -23.32 6.30
C LEU A 336 -13.75 -23.96 7.69
N SER A 337 -14.54 -24.97 8.03
CA SER A 337 -14.51 -25.59 9.36
C SER A 337 -13.16 -26.26 9.68
N PRO A 338 -12.60 -27.15 8.83
CA PRO A 338 -11.27 -27.72 9.07
C PRO A 338 -10.17 -26.66 9.02
N VAL A 339 -10.24 -25.70 8.08
CA VAL A 339 -9.25 -24.62 7.98
C VAL A 339 -9.23 -23.76 9.25
N ARG A 340 -10.39 -23.47 9.84
CA ARG A 340 -10.47 -22.77 11.13
C ARG A 340 -9.82 -23.57 12.26
N ALA A 341 -10.05 -24.88 12.33
CA ALA A 341 -9.48 -25.72 13.38
C ALA A 341 -7.95 -25.79 13.27
N GLU A 342 -7.42 -25.92 12.06
CA GLU A 342 -5.97 -25.88 11.79
C GLU A 342 -5.37 -24.51 12.13
N LEU A 343 -6.02 -23.41 11.74
CA LEU A 343 -5.58 -22.05 12.06
C LEU A 343 -5.56 -21.81 13.58
N LEU A 344 -6.58 -22.27 14.30
CA LEU A 344 -6.63 -22.17 15.75
C LEU A 344 -5.51 -22.98 16.40
N GLY A 345 -5.25 -24.20 15.93
CA GLY A 345 -4.12 -25.01 16.41
C GLY A 345 -2.78 -24.31 16.19
N PHE A 346 -2.55 -23.80 14.97
CA PHE A 346 -1.36 -23.05 14.61
C PHE A 346 -1.14 -21.82 15.52
N LEU A 347 -2.17 -21.00 15.70
CA LEU A 347 -2.09 -19.81 16.55
C LEU A 347 -1.98 -20.17 18.03
N THR A 348 -2.59 -21.27 18.48
CA THR A 348 -2.45 -21.75 19.87
C THR A 348 -0.98 -22.10 20.15
N HIS A 349 -0.29 -22.75 19.22
CA HIS A 349 1.15 -22.99 19.35
C HIS A 349 1.96 -21.68 19.32
N ALA A 350 1.59 -20.72 18.46
CA ALA A 350 2.21 -19.39 18.43
C ALA A 350 2.03 -18.61 19.75
N PHE A 351 0.91 -18.80 20.45
CA PHE A 351 0.63 -18.25 21.78
C PHE A 351 1.06 -19.18 22.93
N LEU A 352 2.00 -20.09 22.67
CA LEU A 352 2.59 -20.94 23.71
C LEU A 352 1.57 -21.83 24.45
N GLY A 353 0.57 -22.32 23.73
CA GLY A 353 -0.51 -23.18 24.25
C GLY A 353 -1.77 -22.43 24.68
N ASP A 354 -1.83 -21.09 24.61
CA ASP A 354 -3.03 -20.35 24.97
C ASP A 354 -4.08 -20.31 23.84
N SER A 355 -5.06 -21.22 23.92
CA SER A 355 -6.14 -21.32 22.94
C SER A 355 -7.13 -20.16 22.97
N LEU A 356 -7.31 -19.51 24.14
CA LEU A 356 -8.24 -18.37 24.26
C LEU A 356 -7.69 -17.15 23.54
N ALA A 357 -6.41 -16.82 23.77
CA ALA A 357 -5.73 -15.71 23.09
C ALA A 357 -5.72 -15.92 21.57
N ALA A 358 -5.46 -17.16 21.12
CA ALA A 358 -5.52 -17.53 19.72
C ALA A 358 -6.93 -17.33 19.11
N GLU A 359 -8.00 -17.75 19.81
CA GLU A 359 -9.37 -17.56 19.32
C GLU A 359 -9.70 -16.08 19.19
N TYR A 360 -9.36 -15.24 20.18
CA TYR A 360 -9.54 -13.80 20.11
C TYR A 360 -8.72 -13.14 18.99
N LEU A 361 -7.48 -13.58 18.72
CA LEU A 361 -6.69 -13.07 17.60
C LEU A 361 -7.37 -13.35 16.26
N ILE A 362 -7.95 -14.55 16.07
CA ILE A 362 -8.70 -14.85 14.83
C ILE A 362 -9.87 -13.88 14.66
N LEU A 363 -10.63 -13.62 15.74
CA LEU A 363 -11.74 -12.66 15.69
C LEU A 363 -11.26 -11.24 15.35
N HIS A 364 -10.12 -10.82 15.90
CA HIS A 364 -9.49 -9.55 15.55
C HIS A 364 -9.09 -9.48 14.08
N LEU A 365 -8.45 -10.53 13.56
CA LEU A 365 -8.02 -10.55 12.17
C LEU A 365 -9.20 -10.58 11.20
N ILE A 366 -10.36 -11.09 11.57
CA ILE A 366 -11.58 -11.09 10.73
C ILE A 366 -12.36 -9.77 10.87
N SER A 367 -12.15 -9.00 11.94
CA SER A 367 -12.90 -7.77 12.18
C SER A 367 -12.71 -6.74 11.06
N THR A 368 -13.80 -6.07 10.70
CA THR A 368 -13.85 -4.98 9.72
C THR A 368 -14.98 -4.02 10.06
N VAL A 369 -14.77 -2.74 9.76
CA VAL A 369 -15.82 -1.73 9.88
C VAL A 369 -16.80 -1.88 8.71
N TYR A 370 -17.97 -2.47 8.95
CA TYR A 370 -18.96 -2.76 7.92
C TYR A 370 -19.99 -1.63 7.74
N ALA A 371 -20.24 -0.84 8.78
CA ALA A 371 -21.18 0.27 8.73
C ALA A 371 -20.74 1.40 9.67
N ARG A 372 -21.05 2.62 9.27
CA ARG A 372 -20.93 3.82 10.11
C ARG A 372 -22.34 4.37 10.27
N ARG A 373 -22.84 4.40 11.51
CA ARG A 373 -24.09 5.09 11.85
C ARG A 373 -23.69 6.32 12.65
N ASP A 374 -24.01 7.49 12.11
CA ASP A 374 -23.55 8.79 12.60
C ASP A 374 -22.02 8.87 12.74
N VAL A 375 -21.50 8.80 13.96
CA VAL A 375 -20.08 8.93 14.29
C VAL A 375 -19.46 7.59 14.70
N LEU A 376 -20.25 6.57 15.05
CA LEU A 376 -19.75 5.32 15.61
C LEU A 376 -19.43 4.28 14.51
N PRO A 377 -18.17 3.81 14.41
CA PRO A 377 -17.81 2.71 13.53
C PRO A 377 -18.28 1.38 14.12
N LEU A 378 -19.14 0.66 13.41
CA LEU A 378 -19.60 -0.67 13.82
C LEU A 378 -18.71 -1.75 13.20
N GLY A 379 -18.31 -2.73 14.01
CA GLY A 379 -17.49 -3.87 13.56
C GLY A 379 -15.99 -3.73 13.80
N LYS A 380 -15.53 -2.60 14.36
CA LYS A 380 -14.17 -2.51 14.88
C LYS A 380 -13.99 -3.48 16.05
N PHE A 381 -12.82 -4.11 16.14
CA PHE A 381 -12.48 -4.96 17.27
C PHE A 381 -11.00 -4.83 17.59
N THR A 382 -10.67 -3.87 18.45
CA THR A 382 -9.30 -3.68 18.93
C THR A 382 -9.03 -4.55 20.14
N ILE A 383 -7.93 -5.31 20.08
CA ILE A 383 -7.53 -6.21 21.16
C ILE A 383 -6.25 -5.70 21.79
N ASN A 384 -6.25 -5.64 23.11
CA ASN A 384 -5.04 -5.53 23.91
C ASN A 384 -4.65 -6.91 24.47
N LEU A 385 -3.50 -7.43 24.02
CA LEU A 385 -2.84 -8.61 24.57
C LEU A 385 -1.93 -8.16 25.71
N SER A 386 -2.42 -8.32 26.94
CA SER A 386 -1.68 -8.00 28.17
C SER A 386 -0.91 -9.22 28.69
N GLY A 387 0.16 -9.00 29.46
CA GLY A 387 1.00 -10.06 30.01
C GLY A 387 2.10 -10.55 29.06
N CYS A 388 2.42 -9.79 28.00
CA CYS A 388 3.54 -10.10 27.15
C CYS A 388 4.88 -9.88 27.91
N PRO A 389 5.84 -10.81 27.85
CA PRO A 389 7.10 -10.67 28.58
C PRO A 389 7.94 -9.51 28.05
N ARG A 390 8.45 -8.64 28.95
CA ARG A 390 9.36 -7.52 28.62
C ARG A 390 10.61 -8.02 27.88
N ASN A 391 11.04 -7.29 26.87
CA ASN A 391 12.25 -7.55 26.07
C ASN A 391 12.32 -8.95 25.44
N SER A 392 11.20 -9.67 25.38
CA SER A 392 11.16 -10.93 24.67
C SER A 392 11.01 -10.63 23.18
N ALA A 393 11.77 -11.34 22.35
CA ALA A 393 11.56 -11.33 20.91
C ALA A 393 10.12 -11.79 20.54
N PHE A 394 9.30 -12.24 21.49
CA PHE A 394 7.93 -12.71 21.29
C PHE A 394 7.07 -11.73 20.50
N THR A 395 7.08 -10.43 20.81
CA THR A 395 6.24 -9.45 20.10
C THR A 395 6.70 -9.28 18.64
N GLU A 396 8.00 -9.41 18.37
CA GLU A 396 8.55 -9.43 17.00
C GLU A 396 8.17 -10.72 16.27
N HIS A 397 8.26 -11.88 16.92
CA HIS A 397 7.83 -13.16 16.34
C HIS A 397 6.34 -13.18 16.03
N LEU A 398 5.51 -12.67 16.95
CA LEU A 398 4.08 -12.54 16.73
C LEU A 398 3.80 -11.65 15.52
N TYR A 399 4.52 -10.53 15.38
CA TYR A 399 4.41 -9.68 14.21
C TYR A 399 4.83 -10.40 12.92
N ARG A 400 5.94 -11.15 12.92
CA ARG A 400 6.36 -11.97 11.76
C ARG A 400 5.29 -12.98 11.36
N ILE A 401 4.61 -13.61 12.33
CA ILE A 401 3.50 -14.54 12.05
C ILE A 401 2.32 -13.80 11.42
N ILE A 402 1.92 -12.65 11.97
CA ILE A 402 0.83 -11.84 11.41
C ILE A 402 1.17 -11.38 9.98
N GLN A 403 2.41 -10.96 9.73
CA GLN A 403 2.89 -10.55 8.41
C GLN A 403 2.79 -11.68 7.37
N GLN A 404 2.95 -12.94 7.78
CA GLN A 404 2.77 -14.09 6.89
C GLN A 404 1.29 -14.42 6.60
N LEU A 405 0.36 -14.03 7.47
CA LEU A 405 -1.06 -14.33 7.37
C LEU A 405 -1.86 -13.22 6.67
N VAL A 406 -1.50 -11.96 6.88
CA VAL A 406 -2.25 -10.78 6.42
C VAL A 406 -1.56 -10.15 5.19
N PRO A 407 -2.31 -9.56 4.24
CA PRO A 407 -1.74 -8.94 3.05
C PRO A 407 -0.96 -7.64 3.31
N ALA A 408 -1.35 -6.86 4.32
CA ALA A 408 -0.65 -5.65 4.72
C ALA A 408 -0.59 -5.53 6.25
N SER A 409 0.59 -5.26 6.78
CA SER A 409 0.83 -5.13 8.22
C SER A 409 1.95 -4.13 8.51
N TYR A 410 1.82 -3.40 9.62
CA TYR A 410 2.85 -2.51 10.12
C TYR A 410 2.97 -2.62 11.65
N ARG A 411 4.21 -2.64 12.16
CA ARG A 411 4.52 -2.67 13.58
C ARG A 411 5.02 -1.31 14.04
N LEU A 412 4.25 -0.63 14.87
CA LEU A 412 4.64 0.61 15.52
C LEU A 412 5.19 0.31 16.91
N GLN A 413 6.47 0.59 17.13
CA GLN A 413 7.11 0.45 18.44
C GLN A 413 6.92 1.74 19.24
N MET A 414 6.24 1.67 20.38
CA MET A 414 5.93 2.84 21.23
C MET A 414 7.13 3.22 22.13
N THR A 415 8.30 3.46 21.54
CA THR A 415 9.43 4.06 22.26
C THR A 415 9.24 5.58 22.36
N ILE A 416 9.85 6.21 23.38
CA ILE A 416 9.78 7.66 23.56
C ILE A 416 10.34 8.40 22.33
N GLU A 417 11.44 7.90 21.77
CA GLU A 417 12.08 8.44 20.56
C GLU A 417 11.12 8.38 19.37
N ASN A 418 10.53 7.22 19.09
CA ASN A 418 9.59 7.06 17.98
C ASN A 418 8.36 7.97 18.17
N MET A 419 7.83 8.08 19.39
CA MET A 419 6.66 8.91 19.64
C MET A 419 6.93 10.40 19.48
N ASN A 420 8.15 10.87 19.78
CA ASN A 420 8.51 12.28 19.62
C ASN A 420 9.03 12.62 18.22
N CYS A 421 9.62 11.66 17.49
CA CYS A 421 10.20 11.88 16.16
C CYS A 421 9.26 11.54 15.00
N LEU A 422 8.42 10.50 15.12
CA LEU A 422 7.55 10.08 14.01
C LEU A 422 6.39 11.05 13.80
N GLN A 423 6.06 11.26 12.54
CA GLN A 423 4.86 11.98 12.14
C GLN A 423 3.73 10.98 11.90
N LEU A 424 2.79 10.87 12.85
CA LEU A 424 1.66 9.95 12.71
C LEU A 424 0.51 10.54 11.88
N LYS A 425 0.25 11.85 12.05
CA LYS A 425 -0.81 12.56 11.32
C LYS A 425 -0.25 13.20 10.04
N PRO A 426 -0.92 13.05 8.88
CA PRO A 426 -0.60 13.81 7.67
C PRO A 426 -0.78 15.32 7.90
N HIS A 427 0.07 16.12 7.28
CA HIS A 427 0.02 17.58 7.34
C HIS A 427 0.15 18.20 5.95
N LYS A 428 -0.62 19.25 5.65
CA LYS A 428 -0.52 19.96 4.37
C LYS A 428 0.60 20.98 4.44
N ASP A 429 1.63 20.75 3.63
CA ASP A 429 2.66 21.74 3.39
C ASP A 429 2.15 22.75 2.34
N TYR A 430 2.06 24.01 2.76
CA TYR A 430 1.58 25.10 1.92
C TYR A 430 2.68 25.69 1.04
N THR A 431 3.97 25.48 1.33
CA THR A 431 5.05 26.01 0.46
C THR A 431 5.19 25.16 -0.79
N ALA A 432 5.17 23.84 -0.60
CA ALA A 432 5.24 22.85 -1.67
C ALA A 432 3.86 22.42 -2.22
N ASN A 433 2.77 22.99 -1.70
CA ASN A 433 1.38 22.61 -1.95
C ASN A 433 1.14 21.08 -1.95
N ARG A 434 1.79 20.37 -1.02
CA ARG A 434 1.81 18.91 -0.95
C ARG A 434 1.27 18.41 0.38
N LEU A 435 0.51 17.33 0.37
CA LEU A 435 0.23 16.61 1.61
C LEU A 435 1.45 15.78 2.04
N VAL A 436 2.10 16.19 3.13
CA VAL A 436 3.12 15.38 3.80
C VAL A 436 2.45 14.23 4.52
N SER A 437 2.94 13.04 4.27
CA SER A 437 2.35 11.79 4.71
C SER A 437 2.62 11.53 6.19
N GLY A 438 1.67 10.84 6.82
CA GLY A 438 1.82 10.35 8.18
C GLY A 438 1.80 8.83 8.19
N VAL A 439 2.41 8.22 9.21
CA VAL A 439 2.44 6.76 9.40
C VAL A 439 1.04 6.13 9.45
N LEU A 440 0.01 6.89 9.88
CA LEU A 440 -1.37 6.42 9.94
C LEU A 440 -2.10 6.49 8.58
N GLN A 441 -1.45 7.02 7.54
CA GLN A 441 -1.95 7.00 6.17
C GLN A 441 -1.77 5.61 5.56
N LEU A 442 -2.59 4.66 6.03
CA LEU A 442 -2.54 3.26 5.65
C LEU A 442 -3.74 2.86 4.80
N ALA A 443 -3.55 1.81 4.00
CA ALA A 443 -4.62 1.20 3.22
C ALA A 443 -5.69 0.57 4.14
N SER A 444 -6.91 0.45 3.61
CA SER A 444 -8.00 -0.23 4.31
C SER A 444 -7.66 -1.69 4.61
N ASN A 445 -8.07 -2.15 5.80
CA ASN A 445 -7.84 -3.48 6.36
C ASN A 445 -6.38 -3.83 6.67
N THR A 446 -5.49 -2.83 6.74
CA THR A 446 -4.10 -3.00 7.21
C THR A 446 -4.08 -3.37 8.68
N SER A 447 -3.25 -4.34 9.07
CA SER A 447 -3.06 -4.73 10.47
C SER A 447 -1.97 -3.88 11.11
N LEU A 448 -2.35 -3.00 12.03
CA LEU A 448 -1.44 -2.16 12.80
C LEU A 448 -1.16 -2.83 14.15
N VAL A 449 0.07 -3.29 14.37
CA VAL A 449 0.51 -3.88 15.64
C VAL A 449 1.25 -2.82 16.44
N ILE A 450 0.69 -2.42 17.58
CA ILE A 450 1.29 -1.45 18.50
C ILE A 450 1.99 -2.21 19.62
N ASP A 451 3.29 -1.99 19.76
CA ASP A 451 4.09 -2.56 20.83
C ASP A 451 4.31 -1.55 21.96
N GLU A 452 3.52 -1.69 23.04
CA GLU A 452 3.66 -0.92 24.28
C GLU A 452 4.65 -1.56 25.26
N THR A 453 5.18 -2.75 24.99
CA THR A 453 6.15 -3.41 25.90
C THR A 453 7.49 -2.68 25.96
N LEU A 454 7.79 -1.88 24.93
CA LEU A 454 8.98 -1.02 24.82
C LEU A 454 8.76 0.39 25.39
N LEU A 455 7.59 0.65 25.99
CA LEU A 455 7.29 1.95 26.57
C LEU A 455 8.01 2.09 27.91
N GLU A 456 8.92 3.06 27.99
CA GLU A 456 9.64 3.41 29.20
C GLU A 456 9.05 4.66 29.87
N GLN A 457 9.34 4.84 31.17
CA GLN A 457 8.95 6.06 31.87
C GLN A 457 9.80 7.24 31.36
N GLY A 458 9.17 8.25 30.78
CA GLY A 458 9.84 9.46 30.30
C GLY A 458 8.84 10.55 29.93
N GLN A 459 9.36 11.68 29.43
CA GLN A 459 8.53 12.81 29.00
C GLN A 459 8.24 12.73 27.50
N LEU A 460 6.95 12.79 27.16
CA LEU A 460 6.50 12.99 25.79
C LEU A 460 6.44 14.47 25.49
N ASP A 461 6.97 14.85 24.33
CA ASP A 461 6.84 16.22 23.82
C ASP A 461 5.39 16.50 23.42
N THR A 462 5.07 17.76 23.12
CA THR A 462 3.76 18.14 22.56
C THR A 462 3.39 17.28 21.35
N ARG A 463 4.35 17.01 20.45
CA ARG A 463 4.20 16.08 19.32
C ARG A 463 3.87 14.65 19.77
N GLY A 464 4.58 14.14 20.78
CA GLY A 464 4.31 12.82 21.35
C GLY A 464 2.90 12.69 21.91
N VAL A 465 2.42 13.71 22.62
CA VAL A 465 1.03 13.75 23.13
C VAL A 465 0.01 13.79 21.99
N HIS A 466 0.26 14.59 20.95
CA HIS A 466 -0.59 14.61 19.75
C HIS A 466 -0.60 13.27 19.02
N ASN A 467 0.53 12.57 18.97
CA ASN A 467 0.65 11.24 18.39
C ASN A 467 -0.14 10.18 19.18
N VAL A 468 -0.05 10.18 20.52
CA VAL A 468 -0.87 9.28 21.37
C VAL A 468 -2.36 9.58 21.20
N SER A 469 -2.74 10.86 21.16
CA SER A 469 -4.12 11.28 20.90
C SER A 469 -4.60 10.83 19.52
N ALA A 470 -3.75 10.92 18.49
CA ALA A 470 -4.05 10.43 17.13
C ALA A 470 -4.34 8.92 17.13
N LEU A 471 -3.52 8.12 17.82
CA LEU A 471 -3.74 6.68 17.97
C LEU A 471 -5.05 6.38 18.70
N GLY A 472 -5.33 7.11 19.78
CA GLY A 472 -6.60 7.01 20.49
C GLY A 472 -7.81 7.32 19.59
N HIS A 473 -7.74 8.40 18.81
CA HIS A 473 -8.80 8.77 17.86
C HIS A 473 -9.00 7.70 16.79
N LEU A 474 -7.91 7.15 16.23
CA LEU A 474 -7.98 6.07 15.26
C LEU A 474 -8.64 4.81 15.83
N ILE A 475 -8.29 4.41 17.05
CA ILE A 475 -8.86 3.22 17.70
C ILE A 475 -10.34 3.42 18.05
N THR A 476 -10.70 4.58 18.58
CA THR A 476 -12.08 4.84 19.01
C THR A 476 -13.00 5.11 17.82
N TRP A 477 -12.58 5.95 16.88
CA TRP A 477 -13.43 6.50 15.81
C TRP A 477 -13.15 5.94 14.43
N GLN A 478 -12.04 5.22 14.21
CA GLN A 478 -11.67 4.72 12.88
C GLN A 478 -11.64 5.88 11.85
N LYS A 479 -10.97 6.96 12.28
CA LYS A 479 -10.72 8.18 11.50
C LYS A 479 -9.28 8.65 11.75
N VAL A 480 -8.71 9.29 10.73
CA VAL A 480 -7.39 9.95 10.82
C VAL A 480 -7.60 11.43 10.56
N ASP A 481 -7.07 12.26 11.45
CA ASP A 481 -7.13 13.71 11.32
C ASP A 481 -5.96 14.19 10.46
N TYR A 482 -6.26 14.98 9.43
CA TYR A 482 -5.30 15.61 8.55
C TYR A 482 -5.17 17.06 8.97
N ASP A 483 -3.94 17.48 9.23
CA ASP A 483 -3.64 18.81 9.72
C ASP A 483 -3.40 19.78 8.55
N PHE A 484 -4.33 20.70 8.32
CA PHE A 484 -4.18 21.78 7.33
C PHE A 484 -3.70 23.08 8.00
N SER A 485 -2.98 23.00 9.13
CA SER A 485 -2.48 24.12 9.95
C SER A 485 -3.56 24.99 10.61
N TYR A 486 -4.63 25.35 9.88
CA TYR A 486 -5.74 26.17 10.35
C TYR A 486 -7.02 25.36 10.59
N HIS A 487 -7.15 24.19 9.95
CA HIS A 487 -8.30 23.31 10.06
C HIS A 487 -7.85 21.84 10.12
N GLN A 488 -8.58 21.01 10.86
CA GLN A 488 -8.37 19.57 10.90
C GLN A 488 -9.49 18.86 10.16
N MET A 489 -9.16 18.13 9.09
CA MET A 489 -10.16 17.32 8.37
C MET A 489 -10.06 15.87 8.81
N GLU A 490 -11.18 15.28 9.21
CA GLU A 490 -11.23 13.87 9.61
C GLU A 490 -11.55 12.98 8.41
N PHE A 491 -10.62 12.10 8.04
CA PHE A 491 -10.84 11.11 7.00
C PHE A 491 -11.19 9.73 7.60
N PRO A 492 -12.27 9.07 7.13
CA PRO A 492 -12.63 7.75 7.59
C PRO A 492 -11.58 6.71 7.17
N CYS A 493 -11.07 5.91 8.11
CA CYS A 493 -10.15 4.80 7.86
C CYS A 493 -10.74 3.47 8.36
N ASN A 494 -10.21 2.35 7.89
CA ASN A 494 -10.58 1.01 8.39
C ASN A 494 -9.30 0.24 8.65
N ILE A 495 -8.76 0.33 9.86
CA ILE A 495 -7.45 -0.23 10.24
C ILE A 495 -7.65 -1.16 11.45
N ASN A 496 -7.09 -2.37 11.36
CA ASN A 496 -7.21 -3.36 12.44
C ASN A 496 -6.04 -3.18 13.41
N VAL A 497 -6.33 -2.66 14.61
CA VAL A 497 -5.30 -2.35 15.62
C VAL A 497 -5.20 -3.46 16.67
N LEU A 498 -4.00 -4.04 16.79
CA LEU A 498 -3.61 -4.98 17.84
C LEU A 498 -2.62 -4.29 18.78
N ILE A 499 -2.91 -4.26 20.07
CA ILE A 499 -2.03 -3.69 21.09
C ILE A 499 -1.39 -4.85 21.85
N THR A 500 -0.08 -4.77 22.07
CA THR A 500 0.66 -5.69 22.95
C THR A 500 1.20 -4.89 24.12
N SER A 501 0.84 -5.30 25.34
CA SER A 501 1.21 -4.62 26.57
C SER A 501 1.70 -5.61 27.63
N GLU A 502 2.53 -5.13 28.56
CA GLU A 502 2.88 -5.91 29.75
C GLU A 502 1.71 -5.95 30.74
N GLY A 503 1.10 -4.79 30.99
CA GLY A 503 0.04 -4.62 31.97
C GLY A 503 -1.19 -3.93 31.37
N ARG A 504 -1.69 -2.90 32.07
CA ARG A 504 -2.77 -2.06 31.56
C ARG A 504 -2.23 -1.17 30.42
N SER A 505 -2.91 -1.19 29.29
CA SER A 505 -2.53 -0.37 28.14
C SER A 505 -2.81 1.11 28.37
N LEU A 506 -1.98 1.96 27.75
CA LEU A 506 -2.17 3.41 27.69
C LEU A 506 -3.30 3.79 26.74
N LEU A 507 -3.40 3.05 25.64
CA LEU A 507 -4.37 3.28 24.58
C LEU A 507 -5.75 2.68 24.91
N PRO A 508 -6.83 3.25 24.37
CA PRO A 508 -8.15 2.64 24.49
C PRO A 508 -8.17 1.30 23.75
N SER A 509 -8.82 0.29 24.32
CA SER A 509 -8.99 -1.03 23.68
C SER A 509 -10.41 -1.55 23.92
N ASP A 510 -11.04 -2.13 22.90
CA ASP A 510 -12.39 -2.69 23.02
C ASP A 510 -12.38 -4.00 23.84
N CYS A 511 -11.30 -4.78 23.75
CA CYS A 511 -11.14 -6.03 24.47
C CYS A 511 -9.72 -6.21 25.03
N GLN A 512 -9.60 -6.45 26.34
CA GLN A 512 -8.34 -6.86 26.96
C GLN A 512 -8.34 -8.37 27.21
N VAL A 513 -7.29 -9.04 26.72
CA VAL A 513 -7.03 -10.46 26.93
C VAL A 513 -5.67 -10.61 27.60
N HIS A 514 -5.62 -11.33 28.72
CA HIS A 514 -4.37 -11.65 29.41
C HIS A 514 -3.80 -12.96 28.88
N LEU A 515 -2.55 -12.92 28.42
CA LEU A 515 -1.82 -14.07 27.91
C LEU A 515 -1.41 -14.96 29.07
N GLN A 516 -1.81 -16.23 29.02
CA GLN A 516 -1.40 -17.25 30.00
C GLN A 516 -0.63 -18.35 29.25
N PRO A 517 0.71 -18.22 29.10
CA PRO A 517 1.50 -19.22 28.41
C PRO A 517 1.45 -20.54 29.19
N GLN A 518 1.03 -21.61 28.52
CA GLN A 518 1.00 -22.95 29.10
C GLN A 518 2.33 -23.67 28.88
N LEU A 519 3.07 -23.25 27.86
CA LEU A 519 4.37 -23.76 27.47
C LEU A 519 5.40 -22.63 27.58
N ILE A 520 6.56 -22.90 28.17
CA ILE A 520 7.68 -21.96 28.15
C ILE A 520 8.81 -22.70 27.45
N PRO A 521 8.95 -22.58 26.11
CA PRO A 521 10.01 -23.26 25.39
C PRO A 521 11.36 -22.65 25.79
N PRO A 522 12.43 -23.47 25.89
CA PRO A 522 13.76 -23.01 26.30
C PRO A 522 14.40 -22.05 25.29
N ASN A 523 14.07 -22.18 24.00
CA ASN A 523 14.46 -21.25 22.95
C ASN A 523 13.22 -20.85 22.13
N MET A 524 12.81 -19.59 22.27
CA MET A 524 11.63 -19.03 21.60
C MET A 524 11.83 -18.90 20.09
N GLU A 525 13.03 -18.54 19.62
CA GLU A 525 13.32 -18.31 18.20
C GLU A 525 13.26 -19.60 17.39
N GLU A 526 13.92 -20.66 17.88
CA GLU A 526 13.90 -21.97 17.21
C GLU A 526 12.50 -22.57 17.18
N HIS A 527 11.74 -22.43 18.26
CA HIS A 527 10.36 -22.91 18.31
C HIS A 527 9.49 -22.21 17.27
N MET A 528 9.59 -20.88 17.16
CA MET A 528 8.82 -20.09 16.20
C MET A 528 9.26 -20.35 14.76
N ASN A 529 10.56 -20.46 14.50
CA ASN A 529 11.08 -20.79 13.18
C ASN A 529 10.69 -22.21 12.75
N SER A 530 10.72 -23.16 13.68
CA SER A 530 10.23 -24.52 13.45
C SER A 530 8.74 -24.52 13.16
N LEU A 531 7.94 -23.69 13.84
CA LEU A 531 6.51 -23.56 13.61
C LEU A 531 6.20 -22.96 12.23
N LEU A 532 6.93 -21.92 11.82
CA LEU A 532 6.80 -21.34 10.48
C LEU A 532 7.23 -22.32 9.37
N THR A 533 8.27 -23.13 9.63
CA THR A 533 8.78 -24.13 8.67
C THR A 533 7.90 -25.37 8.62
N ALA A 534 7.26 -25.75 9.74
CA ALA A 534 6.41 -26.93 9.84
C ALA A 534 5.10 -26.79 9.07
N VAL A 535 4.61 -25.56 8.86
CA VAL A 535 3.37 -25.33 8.11
C VAL A 535 3.64 -25.33 6.62
N LEU A 536 2.94 -26.20 5.90
CA LEU A 536 3.01 -26.27 4.45
C LEU A 536 2.54 -24.94 3.81
N PRO A 537 3.22 -24.44 2.76
CA PRO A 537 2.80 -23.21 2.07
C PRO A 537 1.36 -23.26 1.54
N SER A 538 0.86 -24.45 1.18
CA SER A 538 -0.53 -24.63 0.74
C SER A 538 -1.55 -24.35 1.85
N ILE A 539 -1.25 -24.71 3.09
CA ILE A 539 -2.11 -24.47 4.25
C ILE A 539 -2.10 -22.98 4.60
N LEU A 540 -0.93 -22.33 4.55
CA LEU A 540 -0.82 -20.87 4.73
C LEU A 540 -1.66 -20.11 3.70
N ASN A 541 -1.66 -20.56 2.44
CA ASN A 541 -2.52 -19.98 1.41
C ASN A 541 -4.01 -20.14 1.74
N LYS A 542 -4.43 -21.30 2.30
CA LYS A 542 -5.79 -21.46 2.80
C LYS A 542 -6.10 -20.50 3.96
N PHE A 543 -5.17 -20.27 4.89
CA PHE A 543 -5.37 -19.29 5.98
C PHE A 543 -5.50 -17.86 5.44
N ARG A 544 -4.68 -17.47 4.45
CA ARG A 544 -4.75 -16.14 3.81
C ARG A 544 -6.09 -15.91 3.11
N ILE A 545 -6.55 -16.90 2.36
CA ILE A 545 -7.88 -16.91 1.70
C ILE A 545 -8.97 -16.82 2.77
N TYR A 546 -8.91 -17.66 3.80
CA TYR A 546 -9.85 -17.68 4.92
C TYR A 546 -10.01 -16.30 5.57
N LEU A 547 -8.91 -15.69 6.02
CA LEU A 547 -8.96 -14.40 6.69
C LEU A 547 -9.46 -13.28 5.79
N SER A 548 -9.08 -13.28 4.51
CA SER A 548 -9.47 -12.23 3.57
C SER A 548 -10.93 -12.37 3.14
N LEU A 549 -11.41 -13.59 2.91
CA LEU A 549 -12.77 -13.86 2.46
C LEU A 549 -13.79 -13.49 3.55
N LEU A 550 -13.54 -13.88 4.80
CA LEU A 550 -14.48 -13.65 5.90
C LEU A 550 -14.72 -12.17 6.19
N ARG A 551 -13.75 -11.30 5.88
CA ARG A 551 -13.87 -9.85 5.99
C ARG A 551 -14.88 -9.24 5.01
N LEU A 552 -15.13 -9.93 3.90
CA LEU A 552 -15.96 -9.48 2.79
C LEU A 552 -17.38 -10.07 2.81
N LEU A 553 -17.68 -10.98 3.75
CA LEU A 553 -18.99 -11.59 3.86
C LEU A 553 -20.00 -10.65 4.51
N ASP A 554 -21.19 -10.57 3.91
CA ASP A 554 -22.33 -9.88 4.49
C ASP A 554 -22.91 -10.68 5.65
N TYR A 555 -23.15 -9.99 6.76
CA TYR A 555 -23.70 -10.58 7.98
C TYR A 555 -25.00 -9.90 8.37
N SER A 556 -26.02 -10.71 8.69
CA SER A 556 -27.30 -10.24 9.19
C SER A 556 -27.71 -10.94 10.49
N ILE A 557 -28.40 -10.23 11.36
CA ILE A 557 -28.98 -10.77 12.59
C ILE A 557 -30.47 -10.97 12.33
N SER A 558 -30.98 -12.19 12.55
CA SER A 558 -32.40 -12.47 12.41
C SER A 558 -33.19 -11.94 13.61
N ASP A 559 -34.43 -11.52 13.37
CA ASP A 559 -35.30 -10.92 14.39
C ASP A 559 -35.59 -11.86 15.57
N GLU A 560 -35.62 -13.17 15.31
CA GLU A 560 -35.80 -14.20 16.35
C GLU A 560 -34.65 -14.20 17.36
N VAL A 561 -33.42 -14.06 16.88
CA VAL A 561 -32.23 -14.06 17.74
C VAL A 561 -32.07 -12.71 18.43
N THR A 562 -32.44 -11.61 17.78
CA THR A 562 -32.47 -10.29 18.43
C THR A 562 -33.33 -10.30 19.69
N LYS A 563 -34.54 -10.88 19.64
CA LYS A 563 -35.41 -11.02 20.82
C LYS A 563 -34.78 -11.89 21.90
N ALA A 564 -34.19 -13.04 21.52
CA ALA A 564 -33.51 -13.91 22.47
C ALA A 564 -32.31 -13.23 23.15
N VAL A 565 -31.59 -12.37 22.43
CA VAL A 565 -30.49 -11.56 22.99
C VAL A 565 -31.02 -10.48 23.94
N GLU A 566 -32.13 -9.82 23.59
CA GLU A 566 -32.78 -8.83 24.46
C GLU A 566 -33.24 -9.46 25.78
N ASP A 567 -33.93 -10.61 25.71
CA ASP A 567 -34.38 -11.36 26.88
C ASP A 567 -33.19 -11.79 27.76
N ASP A 568 -32.15 -12.37 27.14
CA ASP A 568 -30.92 -12.77 27.83
C ASP A 568 -30.24 -11.56 28.52
N PHE A 569 -30.18 -10.40 27.86
CA PHE A 569 -29.57 -9.20 28.42
C PHE A 569 -30.36 -8.65 29.61
N VAL A 570 -31.69 -8.68 29.53
CA VAL A 570 -32.57 -8.32 30.64
C VAL A 570 -32.38 -9.28 31.82
N GLU A 571 -32.27 -10.59 31.57
CA GLU A 571 -31.99 -11.58 32.62
C GLU A 571 -30.61 -11.38 33.27
N MET A 572 -29.58 -11.13 32.46
CA MET A 572 -28.24 -10.86 32.96
C MET A 572 -28.20 -9.61 33.86
N ARG A 573 -28.90 -8.52 33.48
CA ARG A 573 -29.02 -7.32 34.32
C ARG A 573 -29.86 -7.52 35.59
N LYS A 574 -30.86 -8.41 35.56
CA LYS A 574 -31.61 -8.77 36.77
C LYS A 574 -30.72 -9.47 37.80
N ASN A 575 -29.81 -10.32 37.32
CA ASN A 575 -28.92 -11.10 38.18
C ASN A 575 -27.73 -10.26 38.69
N ASP A 576 -27.22 -9.33 37.88
CA ASP A 576 -26.10 -8.46 38.26
C ASP A 576 -26.29 -7.03 37.68
N PRO A 577 -26.91 -6.11 38.45
CA PRO A 577 -27.30 -4.79 37.95
C PRO A 577 -26.13 -3.85 37.66
N GLU A 578 -25.01 -3.98 38.38
CA GLU A 578 -23.88 -3.03 38.30
C GLU A 578 -22.76 -3.48 37.36
N SER A 579 -22.62 -4.77 37.07
CA SER A 579 -21.46 -5.28 36.30
C SER A 579 -21.66 -5.32 34.78
N ILE A 580 -22.88 -5.05 34.28
CA ILE A 580 -23.25 -5.27 32.88
C ILE A 580 -23.69 -3.95 32.20
N SER A 581 -22.74 -3.37 31.48
CA SER A 581 -22.93 -2.16 30.68
C SER A 581 -23.52 -2.45 29.29
N ALA A 582 -24.02 -1.41 28.62
CA ALA A 582 -24.43 -1.51 27.21
C ALA A 582 -23.22 -1.83 26.29
N ASP A 583 -22.02 -1.36 26.66
CA ASP A 583 -20.79 -1.65 25.93
C ASP A 583 -20.39 -3.12 26.03
N ASP A 584 -20.67 -3.77 27.16
CA ASP A 584 -20.45 -5.21 27.32
C ASP A 584 -21.38 -6.04 26.41
N LEU A 585 -22.63 -5.60 26.25
CA LEU A 585 -23.55 -6.22 25.29
C LEU A 585 -23.05 -6.02 23.87
N HIS A 586 -22.64 -4.80 23.51
CA HIS A 586 -22.08 -4.50 22.20
C HIS A 586 -20.86 -5.37 21.90
N ARG A 587 -19.92 -5.51 22.84
CA ARG A 587 -18.75 -6.37 22.71
C ARG A 587 -19.14 -7.84 22.54
N THR A 588 -20.09 -8.34 23.34
CA THR A 588 -20.55 -9.73 23.24
C THR A 588 -21.22 -10.00 21.89
N LEU A 589 -22.00 -9.05 21.37
CA LEU A 589 -22.60 -9.11 20.03
C LEU A 589 -21.53 -9.13 18.92
N LEU A 590 -20.49 -8.30 19.05
CA LEU A 590 -19.36 -8.31 18.11
C LEU A 590 -18.64 -9.66 18.13
N ILE A 591 -18.33 -10.20 19.31
CA ILE A 591 -17.69 -11.52 19.44
C ILE A 591 -18.58 -12.60 18.84
N ALA A 592 -19.89 -12.58 19.14
CA ALA A 592 -20.83 -13.55 18.58
C ALA A 592 -20.92 -13.48 17.05
N ARG A 593 -20.93 -12.27 16.49
CA ARG A 593 -20.83 -12.05 15.04
C ARG A 593 -19.55 -12.63 14.47
N PHE A 594 -18.39 -12.31 15.03
CA PHE A 594 -17.11 -12.81 14.52
C PHE A 594 -17.00 -14.33 14.66
N LEU A 595 -17.56 -14.92 15.72
CA LEU A 595 -17.61 -16.38 15.88
C LEU A 595 -18.49 -17.03 14.81
N SER A 596 -19.66 -16.45 14.51
CA SER A 596 -20.50 -16.89 13.39
C SER A 596 -19.76 -16.79 12.06
N LEU A 597 -19.17 -15.63 11.74
CA LEU A 597 -18.41 -15.41 10.52
C LEU A 597 -17.23 -16.39 10.41
N SER A 598 -16.50 -16.61 11.50
CA SER A 598 -15.39 -17.55 11.53
C SER A 598 -15.79 -18.99 11.22
N ALA A 599 -17.05 -19.36 11.49
CA ALA A 599 -17.61 -20.66 11.15
C ALA A 599 -18.25 -20.70 9.75
N GLY A 600 -18.19 -19.61 8.98
CA GLY A 600 -18.85 -19.48 7.69
C GLY A 600 -20.36 -19.25 7.77
N GLN A 601 -20.89 -18.86 8.94
CA GLN A 601 -22.30 -18.55 9.12
C GLN A 601 -22.53 -17.05 8.92
N THR A 602 -23.36 -16.68 7.94
CA THR A 602 -23.76 -15.28 7.67
C THR A 602 -24.87 -14.80 8.60
N THR A 603 -25.43 -15.68 9.44
CA THR A 603 -26.45 -15.37 10.44
C THR A 603 -26.01 -15.75 11.85
N LEU A 604 -26.54 -15.04 12.85
CA LEU A 604 -26.33 -15.40 14.26
C LEU A 604 -27.13 -16.65 14.60
N SER A 605 -26.50 -17.65 15.20
CA SER A 605 -27.19 -18.81 15.78
C SER A 605 -27.12 -18.77 17.31
N ARG A 606 -28.12 -19.37 17.97
CA ARG A 606 -28.19 -19.41 19.45
C ARG A 606 -26.97 -20.10 20.07
N GLU A 607 -26.44 -21.14 19.43
CA GLU A 607 -25.24 -21.84 19.88
C GLU A 607 -24.01 -20.92 19.88
N ARG A 608 -23.84 -20.11 18.83
CA ARG A 608 -22.72 -19.15 18.72
C ARG A 608 -22.85 -18.02 19.74
N TRP A 609 -24.07 -17.58 20.02
CA TRP A 609 -24.35 -16.63 21.09
C TRP A 609 -23.95 -17.17 22.47
N LEU A 610 -24.35 -18.41 22.81
CA LEU A 610 -23.96 -19.05 24.07
C LEU A 610 -22.43 -19.23 24.17
N ARG A 611 -21.78 -19.62 23.08
CA ARG A 611 -20.31 -19.74 23.02
C ARG A 611 -19.62 -18.38 23.23
N ALA A 612 -20.15 -17.29 22.66
CA ALA A 612 -19.63 -15.95 22.90
C ALA A 612 -19.68 -15.56 24.38
N LYS A 613 -20.81 -15.86 25.06
CA LYS A 613 -20.95 -15.65 26.51
C LYS A 613 -19.94 -16.46 27.32
N GLN A 614 -19.67 -17.70 26.90
CA GLN A 614 -18.67 -18.56 27.55
C GLN A 614 -17.26 -17.97 27.42
N LEU A 615 -16.86 -17.50 26.23
CA LEU A 615 -15.55 -16.87 26.01
C LEU A 615 -15.39 -15.59 26.84
N GLU A 616 -16.43 -14.74 26.89
CA GLU A 616 -16.40 -13.53 27.72
C GLU A 616 -16.29 -13.86 29.21
N THR A 617 -16.96 -14.91 29.68
CA THR A 617 -16.86 -15.38 31.07
C THR A 617 -15.43 -15.83 31.39
N LEU A 618 -14.82 -16.63 30.52
CA LEU A 618 -13.43 -17.09 30.68
C LEU A 618 -12.43 -15.92 30.69
N ARG A 619 -12.62 -14.95 29.79
CA ARG A 619 -11.80 -13.74 29.74
C ARG A 619 -11.92 -12.90 31.02
N LYS A 620 -13.15 -12.66 31.49
CA LYS A 620 -13.41 -11.93 32.74
C LYS A 620 -12.78 -12.63 33.94
N ALA A 621 -12.84 -13.96 33.99
CA ALA A 621 -12.19 -14.74 35.05
C ALA A 621 -10.66 -14.55 35.07
N ARG A 622 -10.00 -14.51 33.90
CA ARG A 622 -8.54 -14.22 33.82
C ARG A 622 -8.19 -12.84 34.35
N LEU A 623 -8.98 -11.82 34.00
CA LEU A 623 -8.74 -10.44 34.47
C LEU A 623 -8.97 -10.28 35.98
N GLN A 624 -9.94 -11.01 36.54
CA GLN A 624 -10.20 -11.01 37.98
C GLN A 624 -9.05 -11.67 38.75
N GLN A 625 -8.52 -12.79 38.25
CA GLN A 625 -7.34 -13.45 38.84
C GLN A 625 -6.13 -12.50 38.89
N GLN A 626 -5.92 -11.71 37.83
CA GLN A 626 -4.85 -10.71 37.81
C GLN A 626 -5.05 -9.60 38.86
N LYS A 627 -6.27 -9.06 39.00
CA LYS A 627 -6.57 -8.06 40.04
C LYS A 627 -6.32 -8.61 41.45
N SER A 628 -6.63 -9.88 41.70
CA SER A 628 -6.35 -10.51 43.00
C SER A 628 -4.86 -10.77 43.25
N VAL A 629 -4.06 -11.05 42.21
CA VAL A 629 -2.60 -11.25 42.34
C VAL A 629 -1.90 -9.90 42.59
N ASN A 630 -2.23 -8.86 41.81
CA ASN A 630 -1.65 -7.53 42.00
C ASN A 630 -2.14 -6.84 43.29
N GLY A 631 -3.33 -7.20 43.79
CA GLY A 631 -3.88 -6.68 45.06
C GLY A 631 -3.21 -7.25 46.32
N ASN A 632 -2.47 -8.35 46.20
CA ASN A 632 -1.68 -8.94 47.30
C ASN A 632 -0.22 -8.46 47.33
N GLU A 633 0.17 -7.57 46.41
CA GLU A 633 1.49 -6.92 46.39
C GLU A 633 1.43 -5.45 46.87
N LEU A 634 0.38 -5.07 47.61
CA LEU A 634 0.27 -3.76 48.29
C LEU A 634 0.70 -3.82 49.74
#